data_AF-A0A642UDL0-F1
#
_entry.id   AF-A0A642UDL0-F1
#
_cell.length_a   1.000
_cell.length_b   1.000
_cell.length_c   1.000
_cell.angle_alpha   90.00
_cell.angle_beta   90.00
_cell.angle_gamma   90.00
#
_symmetry.space_group_name_H-M   'P 1'
#
loop_
_entity.id
_entity.type
_entity.pdbx_description
1 polymer ?
#
loop_
_entity_poly.entity_id
_entity_poly.type
_entity_poly.pdbx_seq_one_letter_code
_entity_poly.pdbx_strand_id
1 'polypeptide(L)'
;MMKLSVLACAAAAYAANSLSVLQFENFGFDGSYTPVAALNNPDSDQCSCEAGKPVTFSGPSAPLNGEVSVHFRGPLILHNFAFYTSDNFAKDDSSSSDWTKVSSYDGTSAKNATFLTTAGKDSKCLGKALTYAGSDGISKADEPTVLGQNTLIKSNQEYVIFSSTKCGDSGVDGDCGVYRKGIPAYHGFSNAIKMFLFEFEMPTDNDGSSDSVPNFNMPAIWLLNAQIPRTSQYQTNATYVNCSCWRSGCGEFDIFEVMNSTDSGKLVSTIHDYQQTDDIESGRVIDGYIDRKTSGRMLGGVYFDEKSNAVVFMHDKITFNDTIKAADVNKWVKDSGKVATSDLSQAPGKDQSTKKGAAASLDVSGSKVAAVVAAMVAWFL
;
A
#
# COMPACT_ATOMS: atom_id res chain seq x y z
N MET A 1 46.21 -38.27 -13.07
CA MET A 1 45.47 -38.02 -11.82
C MET A 1 45.55 -36.54 -11.51
N MET A 2 44.54 -35.78 -11.94
CA MET A 2 44.48 -34.32 -11.81
C MET A 2 43.31 -34.03 -10.87
N LYS A 3 43.61 -33.50 -9.67
CA LYS A 3 42.60 -33.18 -8.65
C LYS A 3 41.86 -31.92 -9.10
N LEU A 4 40.62 -32.09 -9.54
CA LEU A 4 39.69 -31.00 -9.81
C LEU A 4 39.13 -30.51 -8.47
N SER A 5 39.68 -29.43 -7.93
CA SER A 5 39.11 -28.75 -6.77
C SER A 5 37.94 -27.90 -7.25
N VAL A 6 36.72 -28.37 -7.03
CA VAL A 6 35.49 -27.58 -7.21
C VAL A 6 35.43 -26.57 -6.08
N LEU A 7 35.69 -25.29 -6.40
CA LEU A 7 35.45 -24.19 -5.48
C LEU A 7 33.95 -23.87 -5.52
N ALA A 8 33.19 -24.45 -4.60
CA ALA A 8 31.80 -24.09 -4.41
C ALA A 8 31.76 -22.66 -3.83
N CYS A 9 31.47 -21.66 -4.67
CA CYS A 9 30.94 -20.39 -4.17
C CYS A 9 29.53 -20.68 -3.62
N ALA A 10 29.44 -20.88 -2.31
CA ALA A 10 28.18 -20.76 -1.62
C ALA A 10 27.74 -19.30 -1.72
N ALA A 11 26.90 -18.98 -2.71
CA ALA A 11 26.04 -17.84 -2.62
C ALA A 11 25.14 -18.11 -1.41
N ALA A 12 25.44 -17.49 -0.27
CA ALA A 12 24.53 -17.46 0.85
C ALA A 12 23.29 -16.70 0.36
N ALA A 13 22.25 -17.44 -0.05
CA ALA A 13 20.92 -16.91 -0.09
C ALA A 13 20.64 -16.42 1.35
N TYR A 14 20.68 -15.11 1.56
CA TYR A 14 20.09 -14.54 2.76
C TYR A 14 18.60 -14.84 2.64
N ALA A 15 18.18 -15.94 3.28
CA ALA A 15 16.77 -16.15 3.56
C ALA A 15 16.35 -14.97 4.44
N ALA A 16 15.69 -13.98 3.84
CA ALA A 16 15.02 -12.94 4.60
C ALA A 16 14.13 -13.67 5.61
N ASN A 17 14.38 -13.41 6.89
CA ASN A 17 13.60 -13.99 7.97
C ASN A 17 12.20 -13.37 7.90
N SER A 18 11.15 -14.13 8.22
CA SER A 18 9.84 -13.50 8.39
C SER A 18 9.89 -12.48 9.51
N LEU A 19 9.27 -11.33 9.25
CA LEU A 19 9.25 -10.18 10.14
C LEU A 19 7.80 -9.92 10.54
N SER A 20 7.62 -9.16 11.61
CA SER A 20 6.31 -8.63 11.99
C SER A 20 6.27 -7.10 11.94
N VAL A 21 7.36 -6.46 11.47
CA VAL A 21 7.46 -5.02 11.27
C VAL A 21 8.30 -4.70 10.03
N LEU A 22 7.76 -3.86 9.17
CA LEU A 22 8.42 -3.26 8.00
C LEU A 22 8.34 -1.74 8.15
N GLN A 23 9.48 -1.06 8.18
CA GLN A 23 9.56 0.38 8.43
C GLN A 23 10.23 1.11 7.27
N PHE A 24 9.57 2.15 6.77
CA PHE A 24 10.23 3.16 5.95
C PHE A 24 10.58 4.37 6.82
N GLU A 25 11.83 4.80 6.76
CA GLU A 25 12.32 6.04 7.36
C GLU A 25 12.39 7.14 6.29
N ASN A 26 12.29 8.40 6.72
CA ASN A 26 12.25 9.56 5.82
C ASN A 26 11.13 9.45 4.76
N PHE A 27 10.01 8.87 5.15
CA PHE A 27 8.84 8.64 4.31
C PHE A 27 8.14 9.95 4.00
N GLY A 28 8.25 10.36 2.74
CA GLY A 28 7.70 11.60 2.20
C GLY A 28 8.76 12.59 1.74
N PHE A 29 8.39 13.40 0.74
CA PHE A 29 9.28 14.35 0.08
C PHE A 29 8.49 15.56 -0.44
N ASP A 30 9.23 16.60 -0.82
CA ASP A 30 8.66 17.76 -1.49
C ASP A 30 8.62 17.51 -3.00
N GLY A 31 7.46 17.72 -3.61
CA GLY A 31 7.27 17.40 -5.02
C GLY A 31 6.01 18.01 -5.60
N SER A 32 5.63 17.52 -6.77
CA SER A 32 4.36 17.86 -7.40
C SER A 32 3.81 16.70 -8.22
N TYR A 33 2.50 16.63 -8.33
CA TYR A 33 1.82 15.74 -9.28
C TYR A 33 0.81 16.54 -10.11
N THR A 34 0.33 15.95 -11.20
CA THR A 34 -0.64 16.58 -12.11
C THR A 34 -2.01 15.93 -11.91
N PRO A 35 -2.99 16.63 -11.30
CA PRO A 35 -4.34 16.13 -11.15
C PRO A 35 -5.08 16.14 -12.49
N VAL A 36 -6.26 15.51 -12.54
CA VAL A 36 -7.18 15.62 -13.68
C VAL A 36 -7.93 16.95 -13.59
N ALA A 37 -7.99 17.71 -14.69
CA ALA A 37 -8.75 18.96 -14.77
C ALA A 37 -10.16 18.80 -15.34
N ALA A 38 -10.36 17.84 -16.25
CA ALA A 38 -11.67 17.56 -16.80
C ALA A 38 -11.81 16.09 -17.23
N LEU A 39 -13.03 15.58 -17.13
CA LEU A 39 -13.45 14.30 -17.69
C LEU A 39 -14.60 14.57 -18.68
N ASN A 40 -14.30 14.45 -19.97
CA ASN A 40 -15.24 14.79 -21.03
C ASN A 40 -15.93 13.52 -21.52
N ASN A 41 -17.26 13.52 -21.51
CA ASN A 41 -18.11 12.41 -21.98
C ASN A 41 -17.61 11.02 -21.51
N PRO A 42 -17.33 10.82 -20.20
CA PRO A 42 -16.62 9.65 -19.66
C PRO A 42 -17.28 8.30 -19.99
N ASP A 43 -18.54 8.36 -20.38
CA ASP A 43 -19.46 7.25 -20.57
C ASP A 43 -19.76 6.94 -22.04
N SER A 44 -19.08 7.63 -22.95
CA SER A 44 -19.25 7.54 -24.41
C SER A 44 -18.01 6.99 -25.10
N ASP A 45 -18.12 6.69 -26.38
CA ASP A 45 -17.00 6.31 -27.23
C ASP A 45 -16.07 7.49 -27.57
N GLN A 46 -16.50 8.72 -27.27
CA GLN A 46 -15.74 9.96 -27.43
C GLN A 46 -15.19 10.47 -26.09
N CYS A 47 -15.05 9.58 -25.11
CA CYS A 47 -14.50 9.95 -23.82
C CYS A 47 -13.08 10.53 -23.96
N SER A 48 -12.77 11.52 -23.13
CA SER A 48 -11.41 12.05 -22.98
C SER A 48 -11.21 12.65 -21.59
N CYS A 49 -9.98 13.01 -21.29
CA CYS A 49 -9.64 13.74 -20.09
C CYS A 49 -8.60 14.82 -20.40
N GLU A 50 -8.51 15.79 -19.50
CA GLU A 50 -7.52 16.86 -19.56
C GLU A 50 -6.68 16.83 -18.30
N ALA A 51 -5.36 16.89 -18.47
CA ALA A 51 -4.44 17.07 -17.36
C ALA A 51 -4.55 18.49 -16.80
N GLY A 52 -4.55 18.62 -15.48
CA GLY A 52 -4.58 19.90 -14.80
C GLY A 52 -3.22 20.58 -14.69
N LYS A 53 -3.16 21.62 -13.87
CA LYS A 53 -1.90 22.25 -13.50
C LYS A 53 -1.24 21.43 -12.37
N PRO A 54 0.09 21.28 -12.36
CA PRO A 54 0.78 20.60 -11.27
C PRO A 54 0.41 21.21 -9.92
N VAL A 55 0.14 20.35 -8.94
CA VAL A 55 -0.07 20.71 -7.54
C VAL A 55 1.13 20.27 -6.73
N THR A 56 1.65 21.18 -5.91
CA THR A 56 2.80 20.90 -5.05
C THR A 56 2.37 20.28 -3.73
N PHE A 57 3.17 19.36 -3.21
CA PHE A 57 3.01 18.78 -1.89
C PHE A 57 4.33 18.84 -1.12
N SER A 58 4.24 18.76 0.21
CA SER A 58 5.40 18.76 1.10
C SER A 58 5.05 18.15 2.45
N GLY A 59 6.09 17.85 3.22
CA GLY A 59 5.99 17.43 4.61
C GLY A 59 5.97 15.91 4.85
N PRO A 60 5.90 15.48 6.12
CA PRO A 60 5.93 14.08 6.48
C PRO A 60 4.83 13.29 5.78
N SER A 61 5.18 12.13 5.24
CA SER A 61 4.31 11.24 4.48
C SER A 61 3.68 11.82 3.21
N ALA A 62 4.13 12.96 2.71
CA ALA A 62 3.64 13.50 1.44
C ALA A 62 4.11 12.64 0.25
N PRO A 63 3.26 12.42 -0.78
CA PRO A 63 1.94 13.03 -1.01
C PRO A 63 0.78 12.36 -0.24
N LEU A 64 1.03 11.25 0.45
CA LEU A 64 0.02 10.48 1.17
C LEU A 64 -0.45 11.13 2.46
N ASN A 65 0.10 12.28 2.88
CA ASN A 65 -0.45 13.11 3.96
C ASN A 65 -1.77 13.81 3.60
N GLY A 66 -2.13 13.83 2.32
CA GLY A 66 -3.46 14.16 1.84
C GLY A 66 -4.49 13.05 2.06
N GLU A 67 -5.60 13.12 1.32
CA GLU A 67 -6.66 12.11 1.37
C GLU A 67 -6.23 10.82 0.69
N VAL A 68 -6.34 9.70 1.41
CA VAL A 68 -6.16 8.36 0.85
C VAL A 68 -7.43 7.51 0.96
N SER A 69 -7.64 6.65 -0.03
CA SER A 69 -8.65 5.60 -0.01
C SER A 69 -8.00 4.25 0.28
N VAL A 70 -8.70 3.34 0.96
CA VAL A 70 -8.14 2.04 1.37
C VAL A 70 -8.68 0.94 0.47
N HIS A 71 -7.81 0.24 -0.23
CA HIS A 71 -8.15 -0.75 -1.25
C HIS A 71 -7.87 -2.16 -0.76
N PHE A 72 -8.66 -3.11 -1.25
CA PHE A 72 -8.60 -4.51 -0.88
C PHE A 72 -8.69 -5.36 -2.15
N ARG A 73 -7.77 -6.31 -2.32
CA ARG A 73 -7.80 -7.34 -3.38
C ARG A 73 -7.78 -8.73 -2.77
N GLY A 74 -8.60 -9.62 -3.32
CA GLY A 74 -8.70 -10.99 -2.83
C GLY A 74 -7.60 -11.93 -3.35
N PRO A 75 -7.52 -13.17 -2.83
CA PRO A 75 -8.42 -13.77 -1.84
C PRO A 75 -8.31 -13.16 -0.43
N LEU A 76 -9.38 -12.54 0.06
CA LEU A 76 -9.36 -11.79 1.32
C LEU A 76 -10.73 -11.79 2.00
N ILE A 77 -10.73 -11.90 3.34
CA ILE A 77 -11.90 -11.63 4.20
C ILE A 77 -11.51 -10.51 5.16
N LEU A 78 -12.31 -9.44 5.23
CA LEU A 78 -12.13 -8.36 6.20
C LEU A 78 -13.10 -8.55 7.37
N HIS A 79 -12.55 -8.67 8.58
CA HIS A 79 -13.33 -8.77 9.82
C HIS A 79 -13.44 -7.44 10.55
N ASN A 80 -12.36 -6.65 10.55
CA ASN A 80 -12.34 -5.36 11.25
C ASN A 80 -11.47 -4.37 10.49
N PHE A 81 -11.92 -3.12 10.44
CA PHE A 81 -11.17 -1.98 9.91
C PHE A 81 -11.34 -0.81 10.86
N ALA A 82 -10.27 -0.06 11.10
CA ALA A 82 -10.38 1.23 11.75
C ALA A 82 -9.29 2.20 11.30
N PHE A 83 -9.68 3.47 11.24
CA PHE A 83 -8.79 4.60 10.96
C PHE A 83 -8.71 5.48 12.21
N TYR A 84 -7.49 5.82 12.60
CA TYR A 84 -7.16 6.63 13.76
C TYR A 84 -6.30 7.82 13.36
N THR A 85 -6.39 8.87 14.18
CA THR A 85 -5.52 10.05 14.11
C THR A 85 -4.98 10.36 15.50
N SER A 86 -3.86 11.08 15.57
CA SER A 86 -3.30 11.61 16.81
C SER A 86 -2.82 13.04 16.59
N ASP A 87 -2.83 13.86 17.63
CA ASP A 87 -2.36 15.25 17.58
C ASP A 87 -0.84 15.33 17.44
N ASN A 88 -0.13 14.40 18.08
CA ASN A 88 1.29 14.17 17.94
C ASN A 88 1.59 12.70 18.25
N PHE A 89 2.47 12.11 17.46
CA PHE A 89 2.98 10.78 17.74
C PHE A 89 4.33 10.66 17.05
N ALA A 90 5.32 10.24 17.81
CA ALA A 90 6.61 9.80 17.33
C ALA A 90 6.90 8.44 17.93
N LYS A 91 7.39 7.52 17.10
CA LYS A 91 7.81 6.19 17.57
C LYS A 91 8.79 6.33 18.75
N ASP A 92 8.53 5.58 19.81
CA ASP A 92 9.32 5.56 21.05
C ASP A 92 9.36 6.85 21.88
N ASP A 93 8.52 7.84 21.57
CA ASP A 93 8.41 9.08 22.34
C ASP A 93 7.28 9.01 23.38
N SER A 94 7.64 9.15 24.66
CA SER A 94 6.69 9.15 25.78
C SER A 94 5.80 10.39 25.86
N SER A 95 6.15 11.46 25.13
CA SER A 95 5.33 12.68 25.03
C SER A 95 4.23 12.58 23.96
N SER A 96 4.20 11.49 23.19
CA SER A 96 3.17 11.23 22.17
C SER A 96 1.76 11.20 22.74
N SER A 97 0.81 11.71 21.96
CA SER A 97 -0.61 11.72 22.27
C SER A 97 -1.28 10.42 21.87
N ASP A 98 -2.35 10.10 22.59
CA ASP A 98 -3.17 8.91 22.31
C ASP A 98 -3.89 9.03 20.96
N TRP A 99 -4.20 7.88 20.38
CA TRP A 99 -4.87 7.76 19.09
C TRP A 99 -6.38 7.75 19.27
N THR A 100 -7.10 8.54 18.47
CA THR A 100 -8.56 8.62 18.47
C THR A 100 -9.13 7.99 17.20
N LYS A 101 -10.09 7.08 17.35
CA LYS A 101 -10.78 6.41 16.25
C LYS A 101 -11.72 7.37 15.53
N VAL A 102 -11.55 7.50 14.21
CA VAL A 102 -12.32 8.40 13.35
C VAL A 102 -13.31 7.62 12.47
N SER A 103 -12.92 6.42 12.04
CA SER A 103 -13.74 5.54 11.21
C SER A 103 -13.54 4.08 11.62
N SER A 104 -14.57 3.26 11.44
CA SER A 104 -14.52 1.84 11.77
C SER A 104 -15.51 0.99 10.99
N TYR A 105 -15.20 -0.29 10.86
CA TYR A 105 -16.09 -1.36 10.46
C TYR A 105 -15.78 -2.62 11.28
N ASP A 106 -16.80 -3.25 11.89
CA ASP A 106 -16.63 -4.36 12.86
C ASP A 106 -17.07 -5.74 12.34
N GLY A 107 -17.25 -5.88 11.01
CA GLY A 107 -17.79 -7.10 10.41
C GLY A 107 -19.30 -7.08 10.22
N THR A 108 -19.99 -6.11 10.84
CA THR A 108 -21.46 -6.01 10.80
C THR A 108 -21.97 -4.59 10.62
N SER A 109 -21.25 -3.61 11.13
CA SER A 109 -21.63 -2.20 11.13
C SER A 109 -20.44 -1.33 10.78
N ALA A 110 -20.71 -0.18 10.16
CA ALA A 110 -19.70 0.79 9.77
C ALA A 110 -20.03 2.16 10.36
N LYS A 111 -19.01 2.87 10.84
CA LYS A 111 -19.07 4.26 11.27
C LYS A 111 -18.08 5.06 10.44
N ASN A 112 -18.58 6.04 9.69
CA ASN A 112 -17.76 6.88 8.80
C ASN A 112 -16.90 6.06 7.82
N ALA A 113 -17.43 4.93 7.34
CA ALA A 113 -16.80 4.07 6.34
C ALA A 113 -17.84 3.69 5.28
N THR A 114 -17.50 3.91 4.02
CA THR A 114 -18.36 3.60 2.87
C THR A 114 -17.63 2.64 1.94
N PHE A 115 -18.25 1.51 1.65
CA PHE A 115 -17.70 0.49 0.75
C PHE A 115 -18.13 0.76 -0.68
N LEU A 116 -17.16 0.92 -1.57
CA LEU A 116 -17.36 1.11 -3.00
C LEU A 116 -16.62 0.00 -3.76
N THR A 117 -17.02 -0.24 -5.00
CA THR A 117 -16.38 -1.21 -5.89
C THR A 117 -16.33 -0.65 -7.32
N THR A 118 -15.51 -1.24 -8.17
CA THR A 118 -15.38 -0.88 -9.59
C THR A 118 -16.44 -1.58 -10.47
N ALA A 119 -17.59 -1.98 -9.91
CA ALA A 119 -18.73 -2.50 -10.68
C ALA A 119 -19.63 -1.42 -11.30
N GLY A 120 -19.16 -0.17 -11.33
CA GLY A 120 -19.85 0.93 -11.98
C GLY A 120 -19.75 0.87 -13.50
N LYS A 121 -20.14 1.97 -14.15
CA LYS A 121 -20.17 2.04 -15.61
C LYS A 121 -18.77 1.89 -16.21
N ASP A 122 -18.66 1.03 -17.20
CA ASP A 122 -17.41 0.76 -17.91
C ASP A 122 -17.15 1.83 -18.98
N SER A 123 -16.04 2.54 -18.85
CA SER A 123 -15.59 3.56 -19.79
C SER A 123 -14.51 3.00 -20.70
N LYS A 124 -14.61 3.22 -22.01
CA LYS A 124 -13.55 2.88 -22.96
C LYS A 124 -12.25 3.66 -22.74
N CYS A 125 -12.26 4.71 -21.93
CA CYS A 125 -11.08 5.51 -21.61
C CYS A 125 -10.62 5.31 -20.16
N LEU A 126 -11.58 5.42 -19.23
CA LEU A 126 -11.32 5.53 -17.78
C LEU A 126 -11.44 4.20 -17.04
N GLY A 127 -11.74 3.11 -17.75
CA GLY A 127 -12.10 1.84 -17.16
C GLY A 127 -13.39 1.92 -16.35
N LYS A 128 -13.57 1.00 -15.40
CA LYS A 128 -14.81 0.89 -14.63
C LYS A 128 -14.91 1.95 -13.53
N ALA A 129 -16.10 2.54 -13.39
CA ALA A 129 -16.36 3.57 -12.38
C ALA A 129 -16.54 2.97 -10.99
N LEU A 130 -16.35 3.81 -9.96
CA LEU A 130 -16.85 3.50 -8.63
C LEU A 130 -18.38 3.46 -8.60
N THR A 131 -18.90 2.56 -7.78
CA THR A 131 -20.30 2.47 -7.36
C THR A 131 -20.34 1.91 -5.94
N TYR A 132 -21.49 1.97 -5.25
CA TYR A 132 -21.62 1.28 -3.97
C TYR A 132 -21.39 -0.23 -4.14
N ALA A 133 -20.62 -0.82 -3.23
CA ALA A 133 -20.44 -2.26 -3.18
C ALA A 133 -21.68 -2.93 -2.58
N GLY A 134 -22.06 -4.08 -3.10
CA GLY A 134 -23.00 -4.99 -2.45
C GLY A 134 -22.38 -5.68 -1.24
N SER A 135 -23.18 -6.48 -0.53
CA SER A 135 -22.69 -7.23 0.64
C SER A 135 -21.63 -8.28 0.30
N ASP A 136 -21.51 -8.67 -0.97
CA ASP A 136 -20.41 -9.51 -1.46
C ASP A 136 -19.10 -8.72 -1.72
N GLY A 137 -19.12 -7.40 -1.53
CA GLY A 137 -18.01 -6.49 -1.76
C GLY A 137 -17.79 -6.13 -3.23
N ILE A 138 -18.35 -6.90 -4.17
CA ILE A 138 -17.96 -6.87 -5.58
C ILE A 138 -19.11 -6.44 -6.49
N SER A 139 -20.32 -6.88 -6.22
CA SER A 139 -21.49 -6.47 -7.00
C SER A 139 -21.82 -5.00 -6.77
N LYS A 140 -22.56 -4.41 -7.71
CA LYS A 140 -23.12 -3.07 -7.53
C LYS A 140 -24.31 -3.12 -6.57
N ALA A 141 -24.36 -2.19 -5.62
CA ALA A 141 -25.54 -1.79 -4.87
C ALA A 141 -26.04 -0.40 -5.29
N ASP A 142 -27.28 -0.07 -4.92
CA ASP A 142 -27.90 1.23 -5.20
C ASP A 142 -27.67 2.25 -4.06
N GLU A 143 -27.26 1.79 -2.89
CA GLU A 143 -27.08 2.58 -1.66
C GLU A 143 -25.93 2.04 -0.80
N PRO A 144 -25.39 2.84 0.16
CA PRO A 144 -24.33 2.39 1.05
C PRO A 144 -24.68 1.07 1.74
N THR A 145 -23.91 0.04 1.46
CA THR A 145 -24.10 -1.32 1.98
C THR A 145 -22.78 -1.79 2.58
N VAL A 146 -22.84 -2.40 3.76
CA VAL A 146 -21.66 -3.05 4.39
C VAL A 146 -21.50 -4.47 3.87
N LEU A 147 -20.30 -5.03 4.01
CA LEU A 147 -20.06 -6.43 3.65
C LEU A 147 -20.91 -7.37 4.51
N GLY A 148 -21.29 -8.51 3.93
CA GLY A 148 -21.78 -9.64 4.68
C GLY A 148 -20.70 -10.19 5.62
N GLN A 149 -21.14 -10.85 6.69
CA GLN A 149 -20.20 -11.52 7.60
C GLN A 149 -19.39 -12.56 6.84
N ASN A 150 -18.08 -12.56 7.05
CA ASN A 150 -17.14 -13.48 6.42
C ASN A 150 -17.17 -13.45 4.88
N THR A 151 -17.53 -12.30 4.28
CA THR A 151 -17.47 -12.13 2.83
C THR A 151 -16.04 -12.35 2.33
N LEU A 152 -15.86 -13.41 1.53
CA LEU A 152 -14.62 -13.70 0.82
C LEU A 152 -14.68 -13.07 -0.57
N ILE A 153 -13.83 -12.08 -0.81
CA ILE A 153 -13.50 -11.66 -2.17
C ILE A 153 -12.42 -12.58 -2.73
N LYS A 154 -12.57 -13.04 -3.97
CA LYS A 154 -11.65 -13.97 -4.66
C LYS A 154 -10.49 -13.23 -5.34
N SER A 155 -9.56 -13.97 -5.93
CA SER A 155 -8.47 -13.41 -6.74
C SER A 155 -8.96 -12.36 -7.74
N ASN A 156 -8.23 -11.25 -7.82
CA ASN A 156 -8.53 -10.11 -8.70
C ASN A 156 -9.86 -9.38 -8.44
N GLN A 157 -10.62 -9.77 -7.42
CA GLN A 157 -11.81 -9.05 -7.00
C GLN A 157 -11.39 -7.96 -6.02
N GLU A 158 -11.96 -6.76 -6.18
CA GLU A 158 -11.54 -5.58 -5.44
C GLU A 158 -12.71 -4.74 -4.94
N TYR A 159 -12.51 -4.13 -3.77
CA TYR A 159 -13.33 -3.05 -3.26
C TYR A 159 -12.46 -2.01 -2.54
N VAL A 160 -13.04 -0.85 -2.30
CA VAL A 160 -12.38 0.29 -1.66
C VAL A 160 -13.25 0.83 -0.52
N ILE A 161 -12.61 1.28 0.55
CA ILE A 161 -13.23 1.99 1.65
C ILE A 161 -12.84 3.46 1.58
N PHE A 162 -13.86 4.31 1.59
CA PHE A 162 -13.78 5.76 1.79
C PHE A 162 -14.40 6.14 3.12
N SER A 163 -14.27 7.42 3.53
CA SER A 163 -15.10 7.94 4.62
C SER A 163 -16.60 7.96 4.22
N SER A 164 -17.48 8.35 5.15
CA SER A 164 -18.89 8.62 4.83
C SER A 164 -19.19 10.11 4.60
N THR A 165 -18.16 10.95 4.59
CA THR A 165 -18.31 12.37 4.22
C THR A 165 -18.37 12.48 2.70
N LYS A 166 -19.51 12.92 2.19
CA LYS A 166 -19.71 13.10 0.74
C LYS A 166 -18.92 14.31 0.26
N CYS A 167 -18.37 14.18 -0.94
CA CYS A 167 -17.78 15.30 -1.66
C CYS A 167 -18.83 16.36 -2.00
N GLY A 168 -18.42 17.63 -1.97
CA GLY A 168 -19.08 18.70 -2.71
C GLY A 168 -19.00 18.52 -4.23
N ASP A 169 -19.39 19.56 -4.96
CA ASP A 169 -19.42 19.53 -6.43
C ASP A 169 -18.04 19.25 -7.04
N SER A 170 -18.04 18.46 -8.12
CA SER A 170 -16.81 18.15 -8.87
C SER A 170 -16.25 19.38 -9.57
N GLY A 171 -14.94 19.59 -9.47
CA GLY A 171 -14.23 20.64 -10.16
C GLY A 171 -12.77 20.71 -9.74
N VAL A 172 -11.95 21.46 -10.48
CA VAL A 172 -10.51 21.63 -10.17
C VAL A 172 -10.31 22.25 -8.79
N ASP A 173 -11.12 23.25 -8.45
CA ASP A 173 -11.16 23.91 -7.13
C ASP A 173 -12.28 23.33 -6.24
N GLY A 174 -12.84 22.19 -6.65
CA GLY A 174 -13.90 21.50 -5.91
C GLY A 174 -13.34 20.77 -4.69
N ASP A 175 -14.23 20.52 -3.74
CA ASP A 175 -13.95 19.90 -2.44
C ASP A 175 -13.10 18.63 -2.51
N CYS A 176 -13.42 17.77 -3.48
CA CYS A 176 -12.75 16.50 -3.76
C CYS A 176 -11.96 16.47 -5.07
N GLY A 177 -11.77 17.64 -5.70
CA GLY A 177 -11.25 17.73 -7.06
C GLY A 177 -12.23 17.19 -8.12
N VAL A 178 -11.68 16.84 -9.27
CA VAL A 178 -12.44 16.26 -10.39
C VAL A 178 -12.72 14.79 -10.12
N TYR A 179 -13.95 14.35 -10.38
CA TYR A 179 -14.38 12.96 -10.27
C TYR A 179 -15.43 12.65 -11.34
N ARG A 180 -15.61 11.36 -11.65
CA ARG A 180 -16.55 10.93 -12.69
C ARG A 180 -17.98 11.31 -12.35
N LYS A 181 -18.70 11.93 -13.29
CA LYS A 181 -20.11 12.27 -13.11
C LYS A 181 -20.94 11.02 -12.78
N GLY A 182 -21.76 11.10 -11.73
CA GLY A 182 -22.74 10.06 -11.37
C GLY A 182 -22.21 8.93 -10.47
N ILE A 183 -20.94 8.95 -10.07
CA ILE A 183 -20.42 8.03 -9.06
C ILE A 183 -20.77 8.51 -7.64
N PRO A 184 -20.88 7.61 -6.65
CA PRO A 184 -20.73 7.99 -5.25
C PRO A 184 -19.31 8.53 -5.01
N ALA A 185 -19.20 9.81 -4.66
CA ALA A 185 -17.94 10.47 -4.35
C ALA A 185 -17.88 10.85 -2.86
N TYR A 186 -16.86 10.36 -2.19
CA TYR A 186 -16.62 10.57 -0.77
C TYR A 186 -15.19 11.06 -0.54
N HIS A 187 -14.97 11.74 0.59
CA HIS A 187 -13.65 12.08 1.06
C HIS A 187 -12.87 10.83 1.45
N GLY A 188 -11.59 10.80 1.15
CA GLY A 188 -10.68 9.80 1.69
C GLY A 188 -10.40 10.03 3.18
N PHE A 189 -9.42 9.31 3.70
CA PHE A 189 -8.89 9.47 5.04
C PHE A 189 -7.66 10.38 4.98
N SER A 190 -7.71 11.52 5.66
CA SER A 190 -6.62 12.50 5.69
C SER A 190 -6.16 12.77 7.12
N ASN A 191 -4.84 12.73 7.32
CA ASN A 191 -4.10 13.35 8.42
C ASN A 191 -2.61 13.10 8.13
N ALA A 192 -1.72 13.98 8.59
CA ALA A 192 -0.29 13.71 8.56
C ALA A 192 0.08 12.56 9.53
N ILE A 193 -0.54 12.56 10.72
CA ILE A 193 -0.36 11.54 11.75
C ILE A 193 -1.59 10.66 11.80
N LYS A 194 -1.48 9.47 11.21
CA LYS A 194 -2.61 8.56 11.03
C LYS A 194 -2.21 7.10 11.16
N MET A 195 -3.19 6.27 11.50
CA MET A 195 -3.03 4.83 11.59
C MET A 195 -4.23 4.11 11.01
N PHE A 196 -3.99 3.05 10.25
CA PHE A 196 -4.99 2.11 9.77
C PHE A 196 -4.76 0.76 10.42
N LEU A 197 -5.80 0.18 11.01
CA LEU A 197 -5.78 -1.15 11.62
C LEU A 197 -6.74 -2.07 10.90
N PHE A 198 -6.35 -3.33 10.79
CA PHE A 198 -7.07 -4.38 10.08
C PHE A 198 -7.05 -5.70 10.86
N GLU A 199 -8.19 -6.37 10.89
CA GLU A 199 -8.29 -7.79 11.20
C GLU A 199 -8.83 -8.48 9.95
N PHE A 200 -8.07 -9.40 9.38
CA PHE A 200 -8.37 -9.99 8.08
C PHE A 200 -7.87 -11.43 7.94
N GLU A 201 -8.34 -12.14 6.93
CA GLU A 201 -7.80 -13.42 6.48
C GLU A 201 -7.37 -13.30 5.01
N MET A 202 -6.32 -14.01 4.62
CA MET A 202 -5.86 -14.10 3.23
C MET A 202 -5.70 -15.57 2.83
N PRO A 203 -6.81 -16.33 2.73
CA PRO A 203 -6.77 -17.76 2.43
C PRO A 203 -6.18 -18.02 1.04
N THR A 204 -5.70 -19.24 0.79
CA THR A 204 -5.31 -19.64 -0.56
C THR A 204 -6.55 -19.69 -1.46
N ASP A 205 -6.48 -19.04 -2.62
CA ASP A 205 -7.51 -19.22 -3.65
C ASP A 205 -7.30 -20.57 -4.35
N ASN A 206 -8.37 -21.37 -4.43
CA ASN A 206 -8.37 -22.67 -5.09
C ASN A 206 -9.25 -22.69 -6.35
N ASP A 207 -9.87 -21.56 -6.70
CA ASP A 207 -10.82 -21.42 -7.80
C ASP A 207 -10.17 -20.74 -9.01
N GLY A 208 -9.14 -21.38 -9.59
CA GLY A 208 -8.46 -20.89 -10.79
C GLY A 208 -6.96 -21.16 -10.80
N SER A 209 -6.24 -20.41 -11.65
CA SER A 209 -4.79 -20.40 -11.72
C SER A 209 -4.29 -19.05 -12.24
N SER A 210 -2.98 -18.80 -12.13
CA SER A 210 -2.33 -17.62 -12.73
C SER A 210 -2.48 -17.53 -14.24
N ASP A 211 -2.80 -18.64 -14.92
CA ASP A 211 -3.03 -18.66 -16.37
C ASP A 211 -4.44 -18.18 -16.75
N SER A 212 -5.38 -18.17 -15.80
CA SER A 212 -6.81 -17.92 -16.05
C SER A 212 -7.36 -16.70 -15.31
N VAL A 213 -6.72 -16.29 -14.20
CA VAL A 213 -7.15 -15.18 -13.37
C VAL A 213 -5.96 -14.23 -13.17
N PRO A 214 -6.07 -12.95 -13.56
CA PRO A 214 -5.05 -11.95 -13.24
C PRO A 214 -4.83 -11.88 -11.72
N ASN A 215 -3.61 -11.60 -11.26
CA ASN A 215 -3.31 -11.51 -9.82
C ASN A 215 -3.79 -12.74 -9.00
N PHE A 216 -3.76 -13.93 -9.61
CA PHE A 216 -4.24 -15.15 -8.96
C PHE A 216 -3.50 -15.42 -7.65
N ASN A 217 -4.26 -15.59 -6.57
CA ASN A 217 -3.75 -15.82 -5.22
C ASN A 217 -2.79 -14.72 -4.72
N MET A 218 -2.97 -13.49 -5.21
CA MET A 218 -2.16 -12.31 -4.85
C MET A 218 -3.01 -11.24 -4.12
N PRO A 219 -3.49 -11.52 -2.89
CA PRO A 219 -4.28 -10.55 -2.14
C PRO A 219 -3.44 -9.35 -1.74
N ALA A 220 -4.12 -8.21 -1.56
CA ALA A 220 -3.46 -6.99 -1.11
C ALA A 220 -4.37 -6.07 -0.30
N ILE A 221 -3.76 -5.26 0.58
CA ILE A 221 -4.36 -4.10 1.23
C ILE A 221 -3.43 -2.92 1.00
N TRP A 222 -3.93 -1.85 0.38
CA TRP A 222 -3.11 -0.69 0.00
C TRP A 222 -3.86 0.64 0.11
N LEU A 223 -3.12 1.72 -0.03
CA LEU A 223 -3.61 3.09 0.00
C LEU A 223 -3.36 3.74 -1.36
N LEU A 224 -4.39 4.36 -1.92
CA LEU A 224 -4.25 5.27 -3.07
C LEU A 224 -4.60 6.68 -2.65
N ASN A 225 -3.94 7.68 -3.23
CA ASN A 225 -4.49 9.03 -3.27
C ASN A 225 -5.96 8.99 -3.72
N ALA A 226 -6.86 9.58 -2.93
CA ALA A 226 -8.29 9.45 -3.11
C ALA A 226 -8.80 9.96 -4.47
N GLN A 227 -8.03 10.79 -5.19
CA GLN A 227 -8.36 11.22 -6.55
C GLN A 227 -8.32 10.07 -7.57
N ILE A 228 -7.42 9.10 -7.40
CA ILE A 228 -7.17 8.02 -8.37
C ILE A 228 -8.45 7.21 -8.67
N PRO A 229 -9.10 6.59 -7.67
CA PRO A 229 -10.31 5.81 -7.95
C PRO A 229 -11.53 6.69 -8.28
N ARG A 230 -11.52 7.98 -7.90
CA ARG A 230 -12.57 8.95 -8.27
C ARG A 230 -12.52 9.32 -9.76
N THR A 231 -11.35 9.24 -10.40
CA THR A 231 -11.16 9.54 -11.83
C THR A 231 -10.98 8.28 -12.69
N SER A 232 -9.86 7.58 -12.56
CA SER A 232 -9.48 6.42 -13.38
C SER A 232 -8.34 5.66 -12.69
N GLN A 233 -8.65 4.59 -11.97
CA GLN A 233 -7.62 3.72 -11.37
C GLN A 233 -7.00 2.79 -12.42
N TYR A 234 -7.84 2.20 -13.27
CA TYR A 234 -7.42 1.23 -14.29
C TYR A 234 -7.84 1.72 -15.69
N GLN A 235 -7.12 2.70 -16.23
CA GLN A 235 -7.35 3.16 -17.60
C GLN A 235 -7.16 2.03 -18.61
N THR A 236 -7.87 2.11 -19.74
CA THR A 236 -7.93 1.02 -20.73
C THR A 236 -6.69 0.92 -21.61
N ASN A 237 -5.94 2.02 -21.79
CA ASN A 237 -4.67 2.04 -22.54
C ASN A 237 -3.83 3.29 -22.22
N ALA A 238 -2.59 3.32 -22.74
CA ALA A 238 -1.61 4.38 -22.52
C ALA A 238 -2.03 5.78 -23.01
N THR A 239 -3.00 5.90 -23.92
CA THR A 239 -3.54 7.20 -24.37
C THR A 239 -4.23 7.94 -23.23
N TYR A 240 -4.80 7.21 -22.28
CA TYR A 240 -5.58 7.74 -21.16
C TYR A 240 -4.80 7.78 -19.85
N VAL A 241 -3.47 7.67 -19.93
CA VAL A 241 -2.55 7.68 -18.79
C VAL A 241 -2.71 8.93 -17.91
N ASN A 242 -3.04 10.06 -18.53
CA ASN A 242 -3.25 11.35 -17.85
C ASN A 242 -4.65 11.51 -17.23
N CYS A 243 -5.53 10.50 -17.35
CA CYS A 243 -6.84 10.50 -16.70
C CYS A 243 -6.77 10.04 -15.23
N SER A 244 -5.55 9.83 -14.74
CA SER A 244 -5.22 9.52 -13.37
C SER A 244 -4.02 10.37 -12.96
N CYS A 245 -4.01 10.82 -11.70
CA CYS A 245 -2.82 11.47 -11.16
C CYS A 245 -1.70 10.47 -10.82
N TRP A 246 -1.98 9.16 -10.81
CA TRP A 246 -1.06 8.15 -10.30
C TRP A 246 0.30 8.22 -10.98
N ARG A 247 0.31 8.20 -12.32
CA ARG A 247 1.54 8.30 -13.15
C ARG A 247 2.28 9.61 -13.03
N SER A 248 1.64 10.64 -12.48
CA SER A 248 2.27 11.93 -12.21
C SER A 248 2.79 12.04 -10.77
N GLY A 249 2.63 11.00 -9.95
CA GLY A 249 3.25 10.90 -8.63
C GLY A 249 2.35 11.30 -7.47
N CYS A 250 1.02 11.14 -7.58
CA CYS A 250 0.12 11.47 -6.47
C CYS A 250 0.11 10.43 -5.33
N GLY A 251 0.75 9.28 -5.55
CA GLY A 251 1.12 8.32 -4.51
C GLY A 251 0.21 7.09 -4.39
N GLU A 252 0.85 5.95 -4.15
CA GLU A 252 0.27 4.68 -3.73
C GLU A 252 1.18 4.02 -2.69
N PHE A 253 0.59 3.40 -1.66
CA PHE A 253 1.34 2.65 -0.64
C PHE A 253 0.70 1.31 -0.36
N ASP A 254 1.40 0.25 -0.75
CA ASP A 254 1.03 -1.13 -0.48
C ASP A 254 1.44 -1.49 0.93
N ILE A 255 0.45 -1.75 1.78
CA ILE A 255 0.67 -2.09 3.18
C ILE A 255 1.03 -3.57 3.27
N PHE A 256 0.14 -4.41 2.73
CA PHE A 256 0.28 -5.86 2.70
C PHE A 256 0.00 -6.33 1.29
N GLU A 257 1.03 -6.68 0.52
CA GLU A 257 0.84 -7.16 -0.85
C GLU A 257 1.62 -8.44 -1.12
N VAL A 258 0.95 -9.38 -1.76
CA VAL A 258 1.63 -10.48 -2.45
C VAL A 258 1.98 -10.03 -3.86
N MET A 259 3.28 -9.92 -4.16
CA MET A 259 3.79 -9.42 -5.46
C MET A 259 3.93 -10.49 -6.54
N ASN A 260 3.86 -11.77 -6.18
CA ASN A 260 4.06 -12.86 -7.13
C ASN A 260 3.26 -14.09 -6.72
N SER A 261 2.48 -14.63 -7.65
CA SER A 261 1.68 -15.84 -7.44
C SER A 261 2.53 -17.08 -7.11
N THR A 262 3.76 -17.17 -7.62
CA THR A 262 4.68 -18.28 -7.33
C THR A 262 5.35 -18.20 -5.95
N ASP A 263 5.31 -17.02 -5.31
CA ASP A 263 5.83 -16.78 -3.95
C ASP A 263 4.74 -16.13 -3.08
N SER A 264 3.55 -16.72 -3.13
CA SER A 264 2.33 -16.14 -2.58
C SER A 264 2.21 -16.17 -1.05
N GLY A 265 3.25 -16.68 -0.36
CA GLY A 265 3.35 -16.74 1.09
C GLY A 265 3.93 -15.48 1.75
N LYS A 266 4.26 -14.45 0.97
CA LYS A 266 4.96 -13.25 1.47
C LYS A 266 4.14 -11.99 1.22
N LEU A 267 3.95 -11.21 2.28
CA LEU A 267 3.40 -9.86 2.23
C LEU A 267 4.56 -8.87 2.29
N VAL A 268 4.70 -8.08 1.26
CA VAL A 268 5.68 -6.98 1.20
C VAL A 268 4.95 -5.64 1.27
N SER A 269 5.71 -4.60 1.58
CA SER A 269 5.23 -3.23 1.52
C SER A 269 6.03 -2.45 0.48
N THR A 270 5.33 -1.63 -0.31
CA THR A 270 5.88 -0.92 -1.45
C THR A 270 5.34 0.52 -1.45
N ILE A 271 6.20 1.48 -1.76
CA ILE A 271 5.78 2.87 -2.01
C ILE A 271 5.96 3.18 -3.51
N HIS A 272 4.90 3.66 -4.13
CA HIS A 272 4.87 4.10 -5.52
C HIS A 272 4.76 5.63 -5.55
N ASP A 273 5.91 6.29 -5.59
CA ASP A 273 6.05 7.72 -5.77
C ASP A 273 7.38 8.05 -6.47
N TYR A 274 7.76 9.34 -6.49
CA TYR A 274 9.01 9.81 -7.08
C TYR A 274 10.10 10.13 -6.06
N GLN A 275 9.99 9.61 -4.83
CA GLN A 275 11.01 9.86 -3.80
C GLN A 275 12.32 9.13 -4.14
N GLN A 276 13.30 9.91 -4.62
CA GLN A 276 14.63 9.43 -5.01
C GLN A 276 14.63 8.40 -6.15
N THR A 277 13.59 8.38 -6.98
CA THR A 277 13.42 7.49 -8.13
C THR A 277 12.66 8.18 -9.26
N ASP A 278 12.88 7.75 -10.50
CA ASP A 278 12.07 8.08 -11.68
C ASP A 278 11.18 6.91 -12.11
N ASP A 279 11.34 5.74 -11.49
CA ASP A 279 10.54 4.55 -11.71
C ASP A 279 9.45 4.43 -10.64
N ILE A 280 8.26 4.92 -10.99
CA ILE A 280 7.05 4.76 -10.19
C ILE A 280 6.41 3.37 -10.36
N GLU A 281 6.68 2.67 -11.46
CA GLU A 281 6.02 1.40 -11.79
C GLU A 281 6.47 0.28 -10.89
N SER A 282 7.78 0.13 -10.73
CA SER A 282 8.34 -0.92 -9.87
C SER A 282 8.13 -0.61 -8.39
N GLY A 283 7.95 0.67 -8.05
CA GLY A 283 7.90 1.16 -6.69
C GLY A 283 9.20 0.93 -5.92
N ARG A 284 9.25 1.38 -4.67
CA ARG A 284 10.32 1.08 -3.73
C ARG A 284 9.83 0.08 -2.70
N VAL A 285 10.21 -1.18 -2.92
CA VAL A 285 9.91 -2.30 -2.03
C VAL A 285 10.91 -2.34 -0.88
N ILE A 286 10.45 -2.59 0.33
CA ILE A 286 11.33 -2.85 1.47
C ILE A 286 12.00 -4.23 1.35
N ASP A 287 13.28 -4.35 1.71
CA ASP A 287 13.98 -5.64 1.78
C ASP A 287 13.55 -6.42 3.03
N GLY A 288 12.36 -7.02 2.96
CA GLY A 288 11.75 -7.78 4.04
C GLY A 288 10.31 -8.15 3.71
N TYR A 289 9.76 -9.12 4.44
CA TYR A 289 8.37 -9.53 4.27
C TYR A 289 7.75 -9.98 5.60
N ILE A 290 6.43 -9.93 5.64
CA ILE A 290 5.59 -10.55 6.66
C ILE A 290 5.04 -11.87 6.08
N ASP A 291 5.03 -12.94 6.87
CA ASP A 291 4.43 -14.20 6.43
C ASP A 291 2.92 -14.02 6.21
N ARG A 292 2.44 -14.31 5.00
CA ARG A 292 1.01 -14.45 4.74
C ARG A 292 0.52 -15.73 5.43
N LYS A 293 -0.36 -15.59 6.42
CA LYS A 293 -1.06 -16.74 6.99
C LYS A 293 -2.26 -17.09 6.09
N THR A 294 -2.17 -18.24 5.43
CA THR A 294 -3.25 -18.74 4.56
C THR A 294 -4.37 -19.45 5.33
N SER A 295 -4.24 -19.54 6.66
CA SER A 295 -5.31 -19.97 7.56
C SER A 295 -5.31 -19.11 8.83
N GLY A 296 -6.51 -18.80 9.31
CA GLY A 296 -6.72 -17.98 10.50
C GLY A 296 -6.51 -16.49 10.24
N ARG A 297 -6.80 -15.71 11.28
CA ARG A 297 -6.81 -14.24 11.22
C ARG A 297 -5.41 -13.65 11.38
N MET A 298 -5.18 -12.57 10.66
CA MET A 298 -4.05 -11.67 10.79
C MET A 298 -4.57 -10.34 11.36
N LEU A 299 -3.83 -9.81 12.33
CA LEU A 299 -4.13 -8.53 12.98
C LEU A 299 -2.90 -7.65 12.80
N GLY A 300 -3.09 -6.50 12.15
CA GLY A 300 -1.99 -5.62 11.82
C GLY A 300 -2.46 -4.28 11.28
N GLY A 301 -1.52 -3.47 10.84
CA GLY A 301 -1.81 -2.14 10.33
C GLY A 301 -0.58 -1.40 9.84
N VAL A 302 -0.80 -0.12 9.55
CA VAL A 302 0.25 0.86 9.30
C VAL A 302 -0.03 2.11 10.11
N TYR A 303 1.01 2.74 10.66
CA TYR A 303 0.92 4.14 11.08
C TYR A 303 1.98 5.01 10.39
N PHE A 304 1.63 6.29 10.31
CA PHE A 304 2.46 7.38 9.82
C PHE A 304 2.66 8.35 10.98
N ASP A 305 3.91 8.68 11.29
CA ASP A 305 4.28 9.51 12.44
C ASP A 305 4.85 10.89 12.04
N GLU A 306 5.01 11.77 13.02
CA GLU A 306 5.49 13.13 12.76
C GLU A 306 6.98 13.20 12.35
N LYS A 307 7.72 12.10 12.51
CA LYS A 307 9.14 11.96 12.16
C LYS A 307 9.35 11.36 10.78
N SER A 308 8.28 11.29 9.97
CA SER A 308 8.32 10.68 8.63
C SER A 308 8.67 9.20 8.67
N ASN A 309 8.14 8.46 9.65
CA ASN A 309 8.14 7.00 9.60
C ASN A 309 6.79 6.50 9.06
N ALA A 310 6.85 5.53 8.16
CA ALA A 310 5.72 4.65 7.85
C ALA A 310 6.04 3.25 8.37
N VAL A 311 5.26 2.76 9.34
CA VAL A 311 5.55 1.50 10.03
C VAL A 311 4.39 0.55 9.85
N VAL A 312 4.62 -0.49 9.04
CA VAL A 312 3.71 -1.61 8.83
C VAL A 312 4.02 -2.69 9.86
N PHE A 313 3.00 -3.24 10.52
CA PHE A 313 3.19 -4.20 11.60
C PHE A 313 2.07 -5.24 11.73
N MET A 314 2.40 -6.38 12.34
CA MET A 314 1.47 -7.42 12.77
C MET A 314 1.60 -7.68 14.27
N HIS A 315 0.48 -7.83 14.97
CA HIS A 315 0.46 -8.16 16.39
C HIS A 315 -0.86 -8.85 16.79
N ASP A 316 -0.79 -9.88 17.63
CA ASP A 316 -1.93 -10.77 17.96
C ASP A 316 -2.96 -10.16 18.94
N LYS A 317 -2.57 -9.12 19.68
CA LYS A 317 -3.40 -8.45 20.72
C LYS A 317 -3.82 -7.02 20.36
N ILE A 318 -3.92 -6.70 19.07
CA ILE A 318 -4.45 -5.41 18.65
C ILE A 318 -5.92 -5.31 19.08
N THR A 319 -6.31 -4.14 19.59
CA THR A 319 -7.70 -3.83 19.96
C THR A 319 -8.20 -2.64 19.16
N PHE A 320 -9.49 -2.61 18.87
CA PHE A 320 -10.14 -1.58 18.03
C PHE A 320 -10.96 -0.58 18.87
N ASN A 321 -10.40 -0.20 20.03
CA ASN A 321 -11.05 0.70 20.98
C ASN A 321 -11.22 2.10 20.41
N ASP A 322 -12.12 2.92 20.98
CA ASP A 322 -12.29 4.30 20.53
C ASP A 322 -11.05 5.18 20.77
N THR A 323 -10.25 4.81 21.77
CA THR A 323 -8.95 5.41 22.06
C THR A 323 -7.91 4.31 22.25
N ILE A 324 -6.74 4.47 21.65
CA ILE A 324 -5.58 3.59 21.83
C ILE A 324 -4.44 4.40 22.42
N LYS A 325 -3.80 3.91 23.48
CA LYS A 325 -2.69 4.63 24.10
C LYS A 325 -1.48 4.64 23.17
N ALA A 326 -0.76 5.76 23.10
CA ALA A 326 0.51 5.82 22.35
C ALA A 326 1.50 4.73 22.80
N ALA A 327 1.52 4.43 24.10
CA ALA A 327 2.33 3.37 24.67
C ALA A 327 1.95 1.97 24.15
N ASP A 328 0.67 1.70 23.87
CA ASP A 328 0.22 0.40 23.36
C ASP A 328 0.70 0.19 21.91
N VAL A 329 0.59 1.22 21.07
CA VAL A 329 1.11 1.17 19.68
C VAL A 329 2.62 0.93 19.66
N ASN A 330 3.36 1.67 20.49
CA ASN A 330 4.80 1.46 20.66
C ASN A 330 5.12 0.04 21.17
N LYS A 331 4.28 -0.49 22.07
CA LYS A 331 4.45 -1.85 22.60
C LYS A 331 4.21 -2.89 21.51
N TRP A 332 3.16 -2.76 20.69
CA TRP A 332 2.89 -3.70 19.60
C TRP A 332 4.11 -3.83 18.68
N VAL A 333 4.67 -2.71 18.21
CA VAL A 333 5.84 -2.72 17.32
C VAL A 333 7.08 -3.33 18.00
N LYS A 334 7.31 -3.03 19.30
CA LYS A 334 8.44 -3.60 20.06
C LYS A 334 8.31 -5.10 20.26
N ASP A 335 7.12 -5.56 20.63
CA ASP A 335 6.82 -6.97 20.90
C ASP A 335 6.90 -7.82 19.62
N SER A 336 6.58 -7.24 18.46
CA SER A 336 6.63 -7.88 17.14
C SER A 336 8.04 -8.30 16.69
N GLY A 337 9.10 -7.88 17.38
CA GLY A 337 10.45 -8.44 17.21
C GLY A 337 11.28 -7.78 16.12
N LYS A 338 11.74 -8.55 15.12
CA LYS A 338 12.68 -8.07 14.10
C LYS A 338 11.99 -7.09 13.15
N VAL A 339 12.70 -6.01 12.83
CA VAL A 339 12.28 -4.93 11.92
C VAL A 339 13.16 -4.96 10.68
N ALA A 340 12.57 -4.87 9.49
CA ALA A 340 13.29 -4.42 8.29
C ALA A 340 13.05 -2.93 8.13
N THR A 341 14.10 -2.22 7.70
CA THR A 341 14.07 -0.78 7.53
C THR A 341 14.58 -0.41 6.14
N SER A 342 13.91 0.51 5.46
CA SER A 342 14.40 1.17 4.25
C SER A 342 14.42 2.68 4.46
N ASP A 343 15.53 3.33 4.10
CA ASP A 343 15.68 4.78 4.20
C ASP A 343 15.35 5.42 2.85
N LEU A 344 14.20 6.10 2.79
CA LEU A 344 13.73 6.71 1.56
C LEU A 344 14.50 7.97 1.16
N SER A 345 15.38 8.50 2.02
CA SER A 345 16.30 9.60 1.66
C SER A 345 17.39 9.19 0.68
N GLN A 346 17.65 7.88 0.53
CA GLN A 346 18.63 7.34 -0.38
C GLN A 346 17.98 6.81 -1.67
N ALA A 347 18.73 6.86 -2.78
CA ALA A 347 18.33 6.23 -4.03
C ALA A 347 18.29 4.68 -3.90
N PRO A 348 17.46 3.99 -4.71
CA PRO A 348 17.38 2.53 -4.70
C PRO A 348 18.75 1.83 -4.78
N GLY A 349 18.94 0.77 -3.98
CA GLY A 349 20.17 -0.05 -3.98
C GLY A 349 21.31 0.44 -3.08
N LYS A 350 21.16 1.56 -2.36
CA LYS A 350 22.12 2.03 -1.35
C LYS A 350 21.74 1.67 0.11
N ASP A 351 20.60 1.03 0.31
CA ASP A 351 19.94 0.83 1.61
C ASP A 351 20.55 -0.26 2.53
N GLN A 352 21.70 -0.85 2.18
CA GLN A 352 22.25 -1.94 2.99
C GLN A 352 23.11 -1.44 4.16
N SER A 353 22.44 -1.04 5.24
CA SER A 353 23.03 -1.09 6.58
C SER A 353 22.03 -1.76 7.54
N THR A 354 22.13 -3.09 7.64
CA THR A 354 21.69 -3.76 8.87
C THR A 354 22.64 -3.29 9.97
N LYS A 355 22.14 -2.49 10.93
CA LYS A 355 22.90 -2.18 12.15
C LYS A 355 23.12 -3.49 12.93
N LYS A 356 24.22 -4.19 12.63
CA LYS A 356 24.69 -5.31 13.45
C LYS A 356 24.99 -4.81 14.85
N GLY A 357 24.30 -5.38 15.84
CA GLY A 357 24.66 -5.22 17.25
C GLY A 357 26.13 -5.56 17.48
N ALA A 358 26.76 -4.81 18.38
CA ALA A 358 28.17 -4.91 18.72
C ALA A 358 28.56 -6.35 19.05
N ALA A 359 29.36 -6.98 18.17
CA ALA A 359 30.10 -8.19 18.46
C ALA A 359 31.59 -7.82 18.51
N ALA A 360 32.23 -8.18 19.62
CA ALA A 360 33.62 -7.88 19.94
C ALA A 360 34.58 -8.21 18.79
N SER A 361 35.46 -7.26 18.49
CA SER A 361 36.56 -7.38 17.54
C SER A 361 37.54 -8.47 17.99
N LEU A 362 37.61 -9.56 17.23
CA LEU A 362 38.78 -10.44 17.19
C LEU A 362 39.62 -10.01 15.98
N ASP A 363 40.74 -9.38 16.31
CA ASP A 363 41.77 -8.91 15.39
C ASP A 363 42.53 -10.11 14.82
N VAL A 364 42.53 -10.27 13.50
CA VAL A 364 43.51 -11.09 12.80
C VAL A 364 44.02 -10.32 11.58
N SER A 365 45.26 -9.90 11.73
CA SER A 365 46.10 -9.20 10.77
C SER A 365 46.27 -9.92 9.44
N GLY A 366 46.11 -9.15 8.36
CA GLY A 366 47.07 -9.04 7.26
C GLY A 366 47.33 -10.25 6.36
N SER A 367 46.96 -10.13 5.08
CA SER A 367 47.92 -10.07 3.95
C SER A 367 47.27 -10.50 2.63
N LYS A 368 47.33 -9.59 1.63
CA LYS A 368 47.43 -9.83 0.18
C LYS A 368 46.28 -10.66 -0.45
N VAL A 369 45.58 -10.18 -1.48
CA VAL A 369 46.07 -10.16 -2.87
C VAL A 369 45.14 -9.25 -3.70
N ALA A 370 45.75 -8.46 -4.59
CA ALA A 370 45.12 -7.61 -5.57
C ALA A 370 44.95 -8.31 -6.94
N ALA A 371 44.05 -7.76 -7.76
CA ALA A 371 43.86 -7.94 -9.22
C ALA A 371 43.16 -9.27 -9.64
N VAL A 372 42.27 -9.33 -10.64
CA VAL A 372 42.29 -8.75 -12.00
C VAL A 372 40.85 -8.64 -12.58
N VAL A 373 40.68 -7.68 -13.49
CA VAL A 373 39.51 -7.27 -14.29
C VAL A 373 39.29 -8.17 -15.53
N ALA A 374 38.04 -8.24 -16.03
CA ALA A 374 37.62 -8.21 -17.45
C ALA A 374 36.78 -9.39 -18.00
N ALA A 375 35.57 -9.02 -18.45
CA ALA A 375 34.84 -9.43 -19.66
C ALA A 375 34.32 -10.88 -19.84
N MET A 376 33.01 -11.01 -20.13
CA MET A 376 32.53 -11.27 -21.50
C MET A 376 31.00 -11.23 -21.63
N VAL A 377 30.59 -10.79 -22.82
CA VAL A 377 29.25 -10.59 -23.35
C VAL A 377 28.75 -11.87 -24.05
N ALA A 378 27.42 -12.00 -24.14
CA ALA A 378 26.61 -12.74 -25.14
C ALA A 378 25.95 -14.09 -24.78
N TRP A 379 24.70 -14.17 -25.26
CA TRP A 379 23.77 -15.30 -25.47
C TRP A 379 22.88 -15.64 -24.26
N PHE A 380 21.55 -15.71 -24.41
CA PHE A 380 20.82 -16.53 -25.40
C PHE A 380 19.54 -15.90 -25.98
N LEU A 381 19.20 -16.49 -27.14
CA LEU A 381 17.94 -16.51 -27.89
C LEU A 381 16.67 -16.64 -27.05
#